data_AF-A0A968HQP9-F1
#
_entry.id   AF-A0A968HQP9-F1
#
_cell.length_a   1.000
_cell.length_b   1.000
_cell.length_c   1.000
_cell.angle_alpha   90.00
_cell.angle_beta   90.00
_cell.angle_gamma   90.00
#
_symmetry.space_group_name_H-M   'P 1'
#
loop_
_entity.id
_entity.type
_entity.pdbx_description
1 polymer ?
#
loop_
_entity_poly.entity_id
_entity_poly.type
_entity_poly.pdbx_seq_one_letter_code
_entity_poly.pdbx_strand_id
1 'polypeptide(L)'
;MSLFDGAIYLAADGYVYVTECERLSFDGISKAIDQMDRFGAQRRQYLGRESRIVGIVPNKLRADTRNHRHNIMKLAEAFPGLVWSPVPLRTLWTEATNAEELVYTYAPTGQEAQDAWRIVERTMQVITQWQTEEKS
;
A
#
# COMPACT_ATOMS: atom_id res chain seq x y z
N MET A 1 -12.19 -6.31 17.61
CA MET A 1 -11.31 -5.28 17.02
C MET A 1 -10.55 -4.63 18.17
N SER A 2 -9.25 -4.40 18.00
CA SER A 2 -8.39 -3.91 19.10
C SER A 2 -8.46 -2.39 19.22
N LEU A 3 -8.22 -1.85 20.42
CA LEU A 3 -8.03 -0.40 20.65
C LEU A 3 -6.90 0.18 19.78
N PHE A 4 -5.90 -0.65 19.47
CA PHE A 4 -4.75 -0.25 18.66
C PHE A 4 -5.13 0.06 17.20
N ASP A 5 -6.00 -0.75 16.59
CA ASP A 5 -6.45 -0.55 15.20
C ASP A 5 -7.18 0.80 15.06
N GLY A 6 -8.04 1.13 16.03
CA GLY A 6 -8.76 2.40 16.06
C GLY A 6 -7.84 3.62 16.21
N ALA A 7 -6.78 3.51 17.02
CA ALA A 7 -5.82 4.60 17.21
C ALA A 7 -5.04 4.91 15.92
N ILE A 8 -4.64 3.90 15.16
CA ILE A 8 -3.98 4.08 13.86
C ILE A 8 -4.93 4.79 12.89
N TYR A 9 -6.18 4.32 12.79
CA TYR A 9 -7.16 4.89 11.86
C TYR A 9 -7.54 6.34 12.17
N LEU A 10 -7.45 6.74 13.45
CA LEU A 10 -7.68 8.12 13.87
C LEU A 10 -6.47 9.03 13.62
N ALA A 11 -5.26 8.49 13.63
CA ALA A 11 -4.04 9.28 13.52
C ALA A 11 -3.63 9.55 12.06
N ALA A 12 -3.86 8.61 11.14
CA ALA A 12 -3.38 8.72 9.77
C ALA A 12 -4.39 9.37 8.82
N ASP A 13 -3.89 10.24 7.94
CA ASP A 13 -4.66 10.89 6.88
C ASP A 13 -4.67 10.05 5.59
N GLY A 14 -3.57 9.39 5.25
CA GLY A 14 -3.44 8.59 4.03
C GLY A 14 -2.97 7.18 4.32
N TYR A 15 -3.47 6.21 3.54
CA TYR A 15 -3.13 4.79 3.70
C TYR A 15 -2.64 4.18 2.39
N VAL A 16 -1.49 3.52 2.46
CA VAL A 16 -0.99 2.61 1.43
C VAL A 16 -1.16 1.19 1.93
N TYR A 17 -2.00 0.40 1.27
CA TYR A 17 -2.17 -1.01 1.61
C TYR A 17 -1.17 -1.89 0.87
N VAL A 18 -0.66 -2.91 1.55
CA VAL A 18 0.18 -3.93 0.95
C VAL A 18 -0.57 -5.25 0.96
N THR A 19 -0.55 -5.98 -0.16
CA THR A 19 -1.22 -7.29 -0.30
C THR A 19 -0.34 -8.28 -1.02
N GLU A 20 -0.45 -9.56 -0.70
CA GLU A 20 0.14 -10.61 -1.55
C GLU A 20 -0.70 -10.82 -2.82
N CYS A 21 -0.07 -11.35 -3.88
CA CYS A 21 -0.69 -11.60 -5.18
C CYS A 21 -1.58 -12.86 -5.22
N GLU A 22 -2.23 -13.17 -4.11
CA GLU A 22 -3.03 -14.38 -3.88
C GLU A 22 -4.51 -14.06 -3.71
N ARG A 23 -5.38 -15.00 -4.11
CA ARG A 23 -6.83 -14.77 -4.16
C ARG A 23 -7.43 -14.36 -2.81
N LEU A 24 -7.00 -15.00 -1.72
CA LEU A 24 -7.53 -14.73 -0.37
C LEU A 24 -7.14 -13.35 0.16
N SER A 25 -6.01 -12.81 -0.31
CA SER A 25 -5.55 -11.48 0.10
C SER A 25 -6.49 -10.38 -0.37
N PHE A 26 -7.25 -10.60 -1.46
CA PHE A 26 -8.27 -9.68 -1.96
C PHE A 26 -9.47 -9.56 -1.04
N ASP A 27 -9.97 -10.68 -0.52
CA ASP A 27 -11.09 -10.66 0.43
C ASP A 27 -10.71 -9.90 1.72
N GLY A 28 -9.42 -9.94 2.08
CA GLY A 28 -8.87 -9.16 3.19
C GLY A 28 -8.86 -7.66 2.92
N ILE A 29 -8.43 -7.24 1.71
CA ILE A 29 -8.42 -5.82 1.32
C ILE A 29 -9.82 -5.24 1.31
N SER A 30 -10.80 -5.88 0.67
CA SER A 30 -12.16 -5.32 0.58
C SER A 30 -12.74 -5.05 1.97
N LYS A 31 -12.53 -5.96 2.93
CA LYS A 31 -12.95 -5.75 4.32
C LYS A 31 -12.21 -4.62 5.03
N ALA A 32 -10.90 -4.49 4.78
CA ALA A 32 -10.09 -3.42 5.35
C ALA A 32 -10.52 -2.05 4.81
N ILE A 33 -10.84 -1.97 3.52
CA ILE A 33 -11.37 -0.77 2.86
C ILE A 33 -12.74 -0.41 3.43
N ASP A 34 -13.68 -1.36 3.51
CA ASP A 34 -15.00 -1.14 4.11
C ASP A 34 -14.90 -0.63 5.56
N GLN A 35 -13.96 -1.16 6.34
CA GLN A 35 -13.70 -0.65 7.69
C GLN A 35 -13.18 0.78 7.66
N MET A 36 -12.24 1.08 6.77
CA MET A 36 -11.64 2.39 6.70
C MET A 36 -12.63 3.45 6.23
N ASP A 37 -13.53 3.14 5.30
CA ASP A 37 -14.58 4.07 4.88
C ASP A 37 -15.49 4.46 6.06
N ARG A 38 -15.83 3.48 6.92
CA ARG A 38 -16.60 3.74 8.15
C ARG A 38 -15.83 4.64 9.12
N PHE A 39 -14.54 4.41 9.29
CA PHE A 39 -13.69 5.24 10.15
C PHE A 39 -13.45 6.63 9.56
N GLY A 40 -13.27 6.74 8.25
CA GLY A 40 -13.13 8.00 7.54
C GLY A 40 -14.38 8.86 7.69
N ALA A 41 -15.58 8.26 7.64
CA ALA A 41 -16.83 8.96 7.94
C ALA A 41 -16.87 9.50 9.38
N GLN A 42 -16.48 8.68 10.37
CA GLN A 42 -16.42 9.12 11.78
C GLN A 42 -15.37 10.22 11.98
N ARG A 43 -14.18 10.08 11.41
CA ARG A 43 -13.08 11.05 11.51
C ARG A 43 -13.45 12.38 10.85
N ARG A 44 -14.15 12.34 9.71
CA ARG A 44 -14.70 13.54 9.07
C ARG A 44 -15.74 14.21 9.96
N GLN A 45 -16.63 13.43 10.59
CA GLN A 45 -17.67 13.94 11.48
C GLN A 45 -17.11 14.57 12.76
N TYR A 46 -16.15 13.92 13.42
CA TYR A 46 -15.68 14.34 14.75
C TYR A 46 -14.46 15.26 14.73
N LEU A 47 -13.57 15.11 13.74
CA LEU A 47 -12.31 15.85 13.66
C LEU A 47 -12.25 16.80 12.46
N GLY A 48 -13.25 16.79 11.58
CA GLY A 48 -13.24 17.60 10.35
C GLY A 48 -12.13 17.22 9.38
N ARG A 49 -11.53 16.04 9.55
CA ARG A 49 -10.40 15.56 8.73
C ARG A 49 -10.81 14.38 7.87
N GLU A 50 -10.44 14.44 6.60
CA GLU A 50 -10.64 13.34 5.68
C GLU A 50 -9.52 12.31 5.78
N SER A 51 -9.83 11.05 5.55
CA SER A 51 -8.81 10.02 5.41
C SER A 51 -9.06 9.22 4.14
N ARG A 52 -8.00 8.87 3.41
CA ARG A 52 -8.12 8.26 2.08
C ARG A 52 -7.14 7.09 1.90
N ILE A 53 -7.59 6.08 1.17
CA ILE A 53 -6.69 5.09 0.59
C ILE A 53 -6.00 5.76 -0.59
N VAL A 54 -4.69 5.90 -0.51
CA VAL A 54 -3.89 6.55 -1.56
C VAL A 54 -3.25 5.52 -2.51
N GLY A 55 -3.19 4.26 -2.11
CA GLY A 55 -2.65 3.20 -2.95
C GLY A 55 -2.78 1.80 -2.39
N ILE A 56 -2.69 0.83 -3.29
CA ILE A 56 -2.60 -0.61 -2.99
C ILE A 56 -1.37 -1.15 -3.73
N VAL A 57 -0.43 -1.74 -2.99
CA VAL A 57 0.82 -2.31 -3.51
C VAL A 57 0.73 -3.84 -3.47
N PRO A 58 0.61 -4.51 -4.63
CA PRO A 58 0.77 -5.95 -4.69
C PRO A 58 2.24 -6.32 -4.42
N ASN A 59 2.46 -7.28 -3.55
CA ASN A 59 3.78 -7.66 -3.05
C ASN A 59 4.06 -9.14 -3.33
N LYS A 60 5.35 -9.49 -3.32
CA LYS A 60 5.88 -10.82 -3.56
C LYS A 60 5.48 -11.41 -4.92
N LEU A 61 5.43 -10.57 -5.95
CA LEU A 61 5.12 -11.04 -7.31
C LEU A 61 6.22 -12.00 -7.80
N ARG A 62 5.83 -13.24 -8.06
CA ARG A 62 6.57 -14.17 -8.91
C ARG A 62 6.19 -13.95 -10.38
N ALA A 63 7.17 -13.54 -11.20
CA ALA A 63 6.94 -13.15 -12.59
C ALA A 63 6.42 -14.31 -13.48
N ASP A 64 6.82 -15.55 -13.21
CA ASP A 64 6.42 -16.69 -14.05
C ASP A 64 5.00 -17.20 -13.74
N THR A 65 4.38 -16.69 -12.68
CA THR A 65 3.08 -17.17 -12.22
C THR A 65 1.94 -16.46 -12.92
N ARG A 66 1.29 -17.13 -13.87
CA ARG A 66 0.06 -16.63 -14.54
C ARG A 66 -1.03 -16.24 -13.54
N ASN A 67 -1.16 -17.00 -12.43
CA ASN A 67 -2.13 -16.73 -11.38
C ASN A 67 -1.92 -15.34 -10.74
N HIS A 68 -0.69 -14.94 -10.45
CA HIS A 68 -0.41 -13.62 -9.87
C HIS A 68 -0.81 -12.49 -10.81
N ARG A 69 -0.49 -12.59 -12.11
CA ARG A 69 -0.90 -11.59 -13.11
C ARG A 69 -2.41 -11.45 -13.17
N HIS A 70 -3.12 -12.58 -13.26
CA HIS A 70 -4.58 -12.62 -13.27
C HIS A 70 -5.20 -12.00 -12.01
N ASN A 71 -4.62 -12.31 -10.86
CA ASN A 71 -5.05 -11.78 -9.57
C ASN A 71 -4.84 -10.26 -9.51
N ILE A 72 -3.67 -9.75 -9.89
CA ILE A 72 -3.40 -8.30 -9.92
C ILE A 72 -4.36 -7.58 -10.88
N MET A 73 -4.67 -8.16 -12.04
CA MET A 73 -5.66 -7.59 -12.96
C MET A 73 -7.03 -7.47 -12.30
N LYS A 74 -7.53 -8.52 -11.65
CA LYS A 74 -8.79 -8.47 -10.91
C LYS A 74 -8.80 -7.44 -9.79
N LEU A 75 -7.66 -7.27 -9.10
CA LEU A 75 -7.53 -6.23 -8.09
C LEU A 75 -7.62 -4.83 -8.71
N ALA A 76 -6.97 -4.61 -9.86
CA ALA A 76 -7.02 -3.34 -10.57
C ALA A 76 -8.43 -3.04 -11.13
N GLU A 77 -9.17 -4.06 -11.55
CA GLU A 77 -10.58 -3.94 -11.96
C GLU A 77 -11.47 -3.53 -10.78
N ALA A 78 -11.25 -4.11 -9.60
CA ALA A 78 -12.03 -3.80 -8.39
C ALA A 78 -11.68 -2.42 -7.80
N PHE A 79 -10.42 -1.99 -7.91
CA PHE A 79 -9.91 -0.75 -7.32
C PHE A 79 -9.23 0.12 -8.39
N PRO A 80 -10.00 0.66 -9.35
CA PRO A 80 -9.46 1.40 -10.48
C PRO A 80 -8.68 2.63 -10.00
N GLY A 81 -7.46 2.80 -10.51
CA GLY A 81 -6.58 3.93 -10.20
C GLY A 81 -5.83 3.83 -8.86
N LEU A 82 -6.15 2.86 -8.00
CA LEU A 82 -5.51 2.70 -6.69
C LEU A 82 -4.40 1.65 -6.68
N VAL A 83 -4.42 0.68 -7.60
CA VAL A 83 -3.41 -0.40 -7.63
C VAL A 83 -2.13 0.06 -8.29
N TRP A 84 -1.02 0.00 -7.55
CA TRP A 84 0.31 0.41 -7.98
C TRP A 84 1.09 -0.75 -8.60
N SER A 85 2.26 -0.44 -9.16
CA SER A 85 3.16 -1.47 -9.70
C SER A 85 3.54 -2.50 -8.63
N PRO A 86 3.51 -3.80 -8.96
CA PRO A 86 3.80 -4.85 -8.00
C PRO A 86 5.28 -4.90 -7.63
N VAL A 87 5.57 -5.26 -6.38
CA VAL A 87 6.94 -5.53 -5.90
C VAL A 87 7.28 -7.01 -6.15
N PRO A 88 8.31 -7.31 -6.95
CA PRO A 88 8.73 -8.67 -7.21
C PRO A 88 9.35 -9.33 -5.97
N LEU A 89 9.10 -10.64 -5.83
CA LEU A 89 9.76 -11.42 -4.80
C LEU A 89 11.23 -11.64 -5.20
N ARG A 90 12.17 -11.16 -4.37
CA ARG A 90 13.61 -11.33 -4.56
C ARG A 90 14.28 -11.73 -3.25
N THR A 91 15.39 -12.46 -3.32
CA THR A 91 16.11 -12.97 -2.14
C THR A 91 16.79 -11.86 -1.35
N LEU A 92 17.20 -10.79 -2.03
CA LEU A 92 17.95 -9.69 -1.44
C LEU A 92 17.18 -8.96 -0.32
N TRP A 93 15.84 -8.92 -0.39
CA TRP A 93 15.01 -8.42 0.72
C TRP A 93 15.22 -9.21 2.02
N THR A 94 15.32 -10.54 1.89
CA THR A 94 15.59 -11.44 3.01
C THR A 94 17.03 -11.31 3.47
N GLU A 95 17.98 -11.17 2.55
CA GLU A 95 19.40 -10.97 2.88
C GLU A 95 19.62 -9.67 3.67
N ALA A 96 19.02 -8.55 3.24
CA ALA A 96 19.07 -7.28 3.97
C ALA A 96 18.46 -7.41 5.38
N THR A 97 17.31 -8.10 5.49
CA THR A 97 16.67 -8.35 6.80
C THR A 97 17.56 -9.18 7.71
N ASN A 98 18.22 -10.22 7.19
CA ASN A 98 19.15 -11.07 7.96
C ASN A 98 20.40 -10.30 8.38
N ALA A 99 20.79 -9.28 7.62
CA ALA A 99 21.87 -8.36 7.97
C ALA A 99 21.42 -7.23 8.92
N GLU A 100 20.15 -7.21 9.34
CA GLU A 100 19.53 -6.14 10.14
C GLU A 100 19.65 -4.74 9.51
N GLU A 101 19.77 -4.69 8.18
CA GLU A 101 19.92 -3.46 7.41
C GLU A 101 18.69 -3.19 6.54
N LEU A 102 18.44 -1.90 6.29
CA LEU A 102 17.48 -1.51 5.26
C LEU A 102 18.05 -1.82 3.89
N VAL A 103 17.18 -2.13 2.93
CA VAL A 103 17.60 -2.38 1.54
C VAL A 103 18.36 -1.18 0.93
N TYR A 104 18.04 0.04 1.38
CA TYR A 104 18.68 1.27 0.95
C TYR A 104 20.16 1.33 1.36
N THR A 105 20.52 0.67 2.46
CA THR A 105 21.89 0.63 2.99
C THR A 105 22.62 -0.62 2.49
N TYR A 106 21.93 -1.76 2.54
CA TYR A 106 22.50 -3.06 2.16
C TYR A 106 22.79 -3.17 0.66
N ALA A 107 21.87 -2.70 -0.18
CA ALA A 107 21.99 -2.75 -1.63
C ALA A 107 21.49 -1.45 -2.28
N PRO A 108 22.17 -0.30 -2.06
CA PRO A 108 21.69 1.03 -2.44
C PRO A 108 21.39 1.19 -3.93
N THR A 109 22.14 0.49 -4.79
CA THR A 109 21.97 0.50 -6.24
C THR A 109 21.19 -0.71 -6.78
N GLY A 110 20.78 -1.61 -5.89
CA GLY A 110 20.05 -2.83 -6.20
C GLY A 110 18.62 -2.55 -6.69
N GLN A 111 18.05 -3.50 -7.41
CA GLN A 111 16.71 -3.35 -7.96
C GLN A 111 15.66 -3.22 -6.84
N GLU A 112 15.88 -3.88 -5.71
CA GLU A 112 15.03 -3.83 -4.52
C GLU A 112 15.00 -2.43 -3.90
N ALA A 113 16.15 -1.75 -3.80
CA ALA A 113 16.20 -0.37 -3.35
C ALA A 113 15.47 0.57 -4.32
N GLN A 114 15.62 0.35 -5.63
CA GLN A 114 14.86 1.10 -6.64
C GLN A 114 13.34 0.86 -6.52
N ASP A 115 12.92 -0.38 -6.29
CA ASP A 115 11.52 -0.74 -6.10
C ASP A 115 10.95 -0.07 -4.84
N ALA A 116 11.74 -0.02 -3.77
CA ALA A 116 11.37 0.70 -2.54
C ALA A 116 11.25 2.21 -2.79
N TRP A 117 12.20 2.82 -3.52
CA TRP A 117 12.15 4.24 -3.87
C TRP A 117 10.94 4.58 -4.73
N ARG A 118 10.56 3.72 -5.68
CA ARG A 118 9.35 3.92 -6.50
C ARG A 118 8.07 4.00 -5.66
N ILE A 119 7.99 3.25 -4.56
CA ILE A 119 6.86 3.34 -3.61
C ILE A 119 6.88 4.71 -2.91
N VAL A 120 8.05 5.15 -2.44
CA VAL A 120 8.20 6.46 -1.78
C VAL A 120 7.82 7.59 -2.73
N GLU A 121 8.40 7.61 -3.93
CA GLU A 121 8.13 8.61 -4.96
C GLU A 121 6.64 8.67 -5.31
N ARG A 122 6.01 7.50 -5.53
CA ARG A 122 4.58 7.44 -5.83
C ARG A 122 3.73 7.95 -4.66
N THR A 123 4.08 7.60 -3.44
CA THR A 123 3.39 8.07 -2.23
C THR A 123 3.48 9.58 -2.12
N MET A 124 4.67 10.16 -2.28
CA MET A 124 4.89 11.60 -2.22
C MET A 124 4.12 12.33 -3.32
N GLN A 125 4.09 11.77 -4.53
CA GLN A 125 3.32 12.33 -5.65
C GLN A 125 1.83 12.41 -5.31
N VAL A 126 1.23 11.31 -4.83
CA VAL A 126 -0.21 11.25 -4.52
C VAL A 126 -0.58 12.19 -3.36
N ILE A 127 0.24 12.22 -2.30
CA ILE A 127 -0.02 13.10 -1.15
C ILE A 127 0.11 14.58 -1.56
N THR A 128 1.10 14.94 -2.36
CA THR A 128 1.28 16.33 -2.83
C THR A 128 0.12 16.78 -3.71
N GLN A 129 -0.37 15.90 -4.59
CA GLN A 129 -1.54 16.19 -5.41
C GLN A 129 -2.78 16.41 -4.54
N TRP A 130 -3.04 15.52 -3.58
CA TRP A 130 -4.17 15.65 -2.66
C TRP A 130 -4.12 16.97 -1.87
N GLN A 131 -2.96 17.35 -1.32
CA GLN A 131 -2.80 18.61 -0.60
C GLN A 131 -3.03 19.85 -1.47
N THR A 132 -2.84 19.73 -2.80
CA THR A 132 -3.11 20.82 -3.74
C THR A 132 -4.59 20.94 -4.07
N GLU A 133 -5.29 19.80 -4.19
CA GLU A 133 -6.74 19.73 -4.37
C GLU A 133 -7.50 20.34 -3.19
N GLU A 134 -7.03 20.14 -1.94
CA GLU A 134 -7.67 20.72 -0.75
C GLU A 134 -7.53 22.24 -0.62
N LYS A 135 -6.57 22.85 -1.33
CA LYS A 135 -6.31 24.30 -1.29
C LYS A 135 -7.01 25.08 -2.39
N SER A 136 -7.58 24.39 -3.38
CA SER A 136 -8.26 24.97 -4.55
C SER A 136 -9.75 25.12 -4.30
#